data_AF-A0A374VXK3-F1
#
_entry.id   AF-A0A374VXK3-F1
#
_cell.length_a   1.000
_cell.length_b   1.000
_cell.length_c   1.000
_cell.angle_alpha   90.00
_cell.angle_beta   90.00
_cell.angle_gamma   90.00
#
_symmetry.space_group_name_H-M   'P 1'
#
loop_
_entity.id
_entity.type
_entity.pdbx_description
1 polymer ?
#
loop_
_entity_poly.entity_id
_entity_poly.type
_entity_poly.pdbx_seq_one_letter_code
_entity_poly.pdbx_strand_id
1 'polypeptide(L)'
;MQEEEKQNHSAGTPPEQPKKHKKEKGKSLLETMREIDAKEAEKEAEAEERRQALLAEREKKEKEEYAKKIQQDRIELMRLKQGIITESDTIYEEKEEKPKMSFWKKLGNFLYHSKWWLGITVFIVGVFVFLIVDYVTKVRPDMIVLLITDDTEMQNHRQQLEEYLEQFTDDENGDGKVHVDIYPIPVSDNIDDMDYFTGNSTKLSAEFQMGEAVMVITDAKANEYIMADETLTDLSEKYTGHENIRGNGYYLRHTDFATKIDYPGNVDRDLSIGLRAPVKTSDSKEKMQKTYDVAEKVLLRVMDDLDNTTEPEDIVTTEPAETAVTTTKED
;
A
#
# COMPACT_ATOMS: atom_id res chain seq x y z
N MET A 1 -7.73 62.65 78.86
CA MET A 1 -6.33 62.65 79.36
C MET A 1 -5.70 61.39 78.81
N GLN A 2 -4.89 61.56 77.76
CA GLN A 2 -3.44 61.30 77.77
C GLN A 2 -3.14 59.80 77.58
N GLU A 3 -2.70 59.42 76.38
CA GLU A 3 -1.29 59.20 75.98
C GLU A 3 -0.88 57.75 76.33
N GLU A 4 -0.75 56.87 75.34
CA GLU A 4 0.51 56.52 74.66
C GLU A 4 1.60 56.05 75.63
N GLU A 5 1.98 54.77 75.58
CA GLU A 5 3.30 54.38 75.07
C GLU A 5 3.44 52.88 74.79
N LYS A 6 4.26 52.62 73.77
CA LYS A 6 4.74 51.35 73.20
C LYS A 6 5.63 50.61 74.23
N GLN A 7 6.03 49.34 74.14
CA GLN A 7 6.28 48.39 73.05
C GLN A 7 6.59 47.01 73.66
N ASN A 8 6.64 45.96 72.80
CA ASN A 8 7.13 44.58 73.00
C ASN A 8 6.08 43.48 73.17
N HIS A 9 5.59 43.01 72.02
CA HIS A 9 4.87 41.75 71.88
C HIS A 9 5.85 40.62 71.52
N SER A 10 5.99 39.64 72.41
CA SER A 10 6.44 38.28 72.06
C SER A 10 5.30 37.34 72.41
N ALA A 11 4.57 36.92 71.38
CA ALA A 11 3.30 36.23 71.49
C ALA A 11 3.48 34.76 71.93
N GLY A 12 2.64 34.36 72.89
CA GLY A 12 2.71 33.11 73.61
C GLY A 12 2.36 31.85 72.83
N THR A 13 2.76 30.74 73.45
CA THR A 13 2.48 29.35 73.09
C THR A 13 1.05 28.95 73.41
N PRO A 14 0.41 28.10 72.58
CA PRO A 14 -0.56 27.12 73.06
C PRO A 14 -0.16 25.69 72.64
N PRO A 15 -0.79 24.65 73.22
CA PRO A 15 -0.09 23.58 73.92
C PRO A 15 0.35 22.38 73.06
N GLU A 16 1.19 21.56 73.70
CA GLU A 16 1.91 20.35 73.28
C GLU A 16 1.16 19.43 72.28
N GLN A 17 1.78 19.21 71.12
CA GLN A 17 1.25 18.40 70.01
C GLN A 17 1.37 16.89 70.25
N PRO A 18 0.39 16.09 69.79
CA PRO A 18 0.43 14.64 69.86
C PRO A 18 1.39 14.03 68.83
N LYS A 19 1.94 12.88 69.22
CA LYS A 19 2.95 12.05 68.54
C LYS A 19 2.76 11.94 67.01
N LYS A 20 3.84 12.20 66.27
CA LYS A 20 3.98 11.92 64.83
C LYS A 20 3.70 10.45 64.51
N HIS A 21 2.51 10.15 63.99
CA HIS A 21 2.35 9.03 63.07
C HIS A 21 2.78 9.50 61.68
N LYS A 22 3.96 9.04 61.26
CA LYS A 22 4.44 9.13 59.89
C LYS A 22 3.52 8.23 59.03
N LYS A 23 2.46 8.79 58.45
CA LYS A 23 1.69 8.12 57.39
C LYS A 23 2.62 7.95 56.20
N GLU A 24 2.98 6.71 55.89
CA GLU A 24 3.61 6.34 54.63
C GLU A 24 2.71 6.84 53.49
N LYS A 25 3.25 7.76 52.66
CA LYS A 25 2.64 8.06 51.37
C LYS A 25 2.81 6.80 50.54
N GLY A 26 1.71 6.08 50.29
CA GLY A 26 1.69 4.98 49.34
C GLY A 26 2.24 5.45 47.99
N LYS A 27 3.15 4.65 47.42
CA LYS A 27 3.71 4.91 46.08
C LYS A 27 2.58 5.16 45.09
N SER A 28 2.76 6.17 44.23
CA SER A 28 1.79 6.51 43.19
C SER A 28 1.64 5.33 42.22
N LEU A 29 0.42 5.05 41.75
CA LEU A 29 0.12 3.94 40.83
C LEU A 29 1.06 3.88 39.61
N LEU A 30 1.51 5.03 39.12
CA LEU A 30 2.46 5.14 38.00
C LEU A 30 3.87 4.62 38.33
N GLU A 31 4.30 4.73 39.58
CA GLU A 31 5.61 4.24 40.02
C GLU A 31 5.58 2.72 40.15
N THR A 32 4.46 2.15 40.63
CA THR A 32 4.22 0.71 40.67
C THR A 32 4.11 0.11 39.27
N MET A 33 3.44 0.79 38.33
CA MET A 33 3.34 0.34 36.93
C MET A 33 4.72 0.33 36.26
N ARG A 34 5.52 1.40 36.43
CA ARG A 34 6.88 1.46 35.90
C ARG A 34 7.82 0.40 36.50
N GLU A 35 7.62 0.06 37.78
CA GLU A 35 8.38 -1.00 38.47
C GLU A 35 7.95 -2.41 38.00
N ILE A 36 6.69 -2.59 37.60
CA ILE A 36 6.18 -3.82 36.98
C ILE A 36 6.73 -3.96 35.56
N ASP A 37 6.63 -2.92 34.73
CA ASP A 37 7.12 -2.94 33.34
C ASP A 37 8.63 -3.19 33.28
N ALA A 38 9.42 -2.56 34.16
CA ALA A 38 10.85 -2.78 34.23
C ALA A 38 11.20 -4.23 34.63
N LYS A 39 10.43 -4.81 35.57
CA LYS A 39 10.63 -6.18 36.04
C LYS A 39 10.15 -7.23 35.03
N GLU A 40 9.16 -6.89 34.22
CA GLU A 40 8.68 -7.72 33.12
C GLU A 40 9.70 -7.72 31.96
N ALA A 41 10.24 -6.55 31.61
CA ALA A 41 11.32 -6.43 30.63
C ALA A 41 12.59 -7.20 31.03
N GLU A 42 13.01 -7.15 32.31
CA GLU A 42 14.15 -7.95 32.79
C GLU A 42 13.89 -9.47 32.70
N LYS A 43 12.67 -9.92 33.01
CA LYS A 43 12.28 -11.33 32.89
C LYS A 43 12.22 -11.79 31.44
N GLU A 44 11.75 -10.95 30.53
CA GLU A 44 11.72 -11.24 29.10
C GLU A 44 13.14 -11.36 28.54
N ALA A 45 14.04 -10.42 28.90
CA ALA A 45 15.44 -10.48 28.50
C ALA A 45 16.13 -11.75 29.03
N GLU A 46 15.92 -12.12 30.30
CA GLU A 46 16.48 -13.35 30.87
C GLU A 46 15.89 -14.62 30.20
N ALA A 47 14.60 -14.60 29.85
CA ALA A 47 13.96 -15.69 29.14
C ALA A 47 14.49 -15.83 27.70
N GLU A 48 14.77 -14.71 27.04
CA GLU A 48 15.35 -14.68 25.70
C GLU A 48 16.81 -15.17 25.70
N GLU A 49 17.63 -14.74 26.66
CA GLU A 49 19.00 -15.24 26.84
C GLU A 49 19.02 -16.75 27.11
N ARG A 50 18.11 -17.26 27.95
CA ARG A 50 17.97 -18.71 28.18
C ARG A 50 17.57 -19.47 26.93
N ARG A 51 16.68 -18.91 26.10
CA ARG A 51 16.29 -19.51 24.82
C ARG A 51 17.47 -19.53 23.85
N GLN A 52 18.23 -18.45 23.75
CA GLN A 52 19.42 -18.39 22.90
C GLN A 52 20.50 -19.37 23.35
N ALA A 53 20.74 -19.50 24.66
CA ALA A 53 21.68 -20.46 25.21
C ALA A 53 21.27 -21.92 24.90
N LEU A 54 19.98 -22.25 25.01
CA LEU A 54 19.44 -23.56 24.64
C LEU A 54 19.59 -23.88 23.15
N LEU A 55 19.36 -22.89 22.28
CA LEU A 55 19.56 -23.04 20.84
C LEU A 55 21.04 -23.27 20.51
N ALA A 56 21.95 -22.51 21.12
CA ALA A 56 23.38 -22.68 20.94
C ALA A 56 23.88 -24.05 21.44
N GLU A 57 23.32 -24.57 22.54
CA GLU A 57 23.65 -25.91 23.04
C GLU A 57 23.14 -27.01 22.10
N ARG A 58 21.92 -26.85 21.54
CA ARG A 58 21.38 -27.77 20.52
C ARG A 58 22.23 -27.77 19.25
N GLU A 59 22.58 -26.60 18.73
CA GLU A 59 23.45 -26.50 17.55
C GLU A 59 24.80 -27.16 17.78
N LYS A 60 25.40 -26.99 18.97
CA LYS A 60 26.66 -27.68 19.32
C LYS A 60 26.50 -29.20 19.30
N LYS A 61 25.42 -29.73 19.89
CA LYS A 61 25.14 -31.17 19.88
C LYS A 61 24.93 -31.69 18.46
N GLU A 62 24.16 -31.00 17.63
CA GLU A 62 23.95 -31.37 16.23
C GLU A 62 25.25 -31.36 15.43
N LYS A 63 26.11 -30.34 15.63
CA LYS A 63 27.44 -30.27 15.00
C LYS A 63 28.34 -31.42 15.44
N GLU A 64 28.31 -31.80 16.72
CA GLU A 64 29.08 -32.93 17.25
C GLU A 64 28.58 -34.28 16.71
N GLU A 65 27.27 -34.48 16.61
CA GLU A 65 26.67 -35.68 16.02
C GLU A 65 26.99 -35.79 14.53
N TYR A 66 26.88 -34.69 13.79
CA TYR A 66 27.23 -34.62 12.38
C TYR A 66 28.72 -34.94 12.15
N ALA A 67 29.61 -34.41 12.98
CA ALA A 67 31.04 -34.72 12.92
C ALA A 67 31.33 -36.21 13.19
N LYS A 68 30.64 -36.83 14.16
CA LYS A 68 30.74 -38.28 14.42
C LYS A 68 30.27 -39.10 13.22
N LYS A 69 29.17 -38.70 12.57
CA LYS A 69 28.65 -39.35 11.36
C LYS A 69 29.65 -39.29 10.21
N ILE A 70 30.26 -38.13 9.95
CA ILE A 70 31.33 -38.00 8.94
C ILE A 70 32.53 -38.89 9.26
N GLN A 71 32.92 -39.03 10.53
CA GLN A 71 33.99 -39.94 10.91
C GLN A 71 33.63 -41.41 10.65
N GLN A 72 32.39 -41.81 10.95
CA GLN A 72 31.88 -43.15 10.65
C GLN A 72 31.85 -43.43 9.15
N ASP A 73 31.25 -42.53 8.35
CA ASP A 73 31.20 -42.66 6.89
C ASP A 73 32.61 -42.77 6.29
N ARG A 74 33.58 -42.02 6.83
CA ARG A 74 34.99 -42.11 6.41
C ARG A 74 35.62 -43.45 6.78
N ILE A 75 35.31 -44.01 7.95
CA ILE A 75 35.78 -45.34 8.38
C ILE A 75 35.14 -46.43 7.50
N GLU A 76 33.85 -46.32 7.19
CA GLU A 76 33.16 -47.26 6.28
C GLU A 76 33.73 -47.19 4.87
N LEU A 77 33.96 -46.00 4.31
CA LEU A 77 34.63 -45.83 3.03
C LEU A 77 36.05 -46.40 3.02
N MET A 78 36.80 -46.26 4.12
CA MET A 78 38.12 -46.88 4.26
C MET A 78 38.03 -48.42 4.34
N ARG A 79 37.02 -48.98 5.03
CA ARG A 79 36.74 -50.43 5.08
C ARG A 79 36.30 -50.98 3.72
N LEU A 80 35.45 -50.26 2.98
CA LEU A 80 35.07 -50.56 1.60
C LEU A 80 36.30 -50.54 0.67
N LYS A 81 37.14 -49.51 0.81
CA LYS A 81 38.39 -49.37 0.02
C LYS A 81 39.44 -50.43 0.35
N GLN A 82 39.45 -50.96 1.58
CA GLN A 82 40.34 -52.06 2.00
C GLN A 82 39.91 -53.45 1.51
N GLY A 83 38.81 -53.57 0.77
CA GLY A 83 38.55 -54.75 -0.05
C GLY A 83 38.34 -56.06 0.72
N ILE A 84 37.57 -56.04 1.81
CA ILE A 84 37.08 -57.28 2.46
C ILE A 84 35.74 -57.69 1.83
N ILE A 85 35.74 -57.88 0.51
CA ILE A 85 34.97 -58.90 -0.20
C ILE A 85 35.86 -59.34 -1.35
N THR A 86 36.37 -60.56 -1.22
CA THR A 86 37.16 -61.30 -2.20
C THR A 86 36.35 -61.62 -3.44
N GLU A 87 36.86 -61.14 -4.58
CA GLU A 87 36.90 -61.77 -5.92
C GLU A 87 35.66 -62.53 -6.44
N SER A 88 35.10 -62.00 -7.54
CA SER A 88 34.71 -62.86 -8.67
C SER A 88 35.14 -62.20 -9.98
N ASP A 89 36.21 -62.73 -10.53
CA ASP A 89 36.70 -62.50 -11.88
C ASP A 89 35.66 -62.89 -12.95
N THR A 90 35.84 -62.31 -14.14
CA THR A 90 35.26 -62.70 -15.44
C THR A 90 33.76 -62.47 -15.66
N ILE A 91 33.43 -61.28 -16.18
CA ILE A 91 32.33 -61.15 -17.16
C ILE A 91 32.90 -60.46 -18.40
N TYR A 92 32.94 -61.21 -19.50
CA TYR A 92 33.25 -60.67 -20.82
C TYR A 92 32.14 -59.68 -21.20
N GLU A 93 32.51 -58.42 -21.41
CA GLU A 93 31.60 -57.42 -21.95
C GLU A 93 31.54 -57.62 -23.47
N GLU A 94 30.68 -58.55 -23.91
CA GLU A 94 30.28 -58.63 -25.32
C GLU A 94 29.55 -57.33 -25.63
N LYS A 95 30.24 -56.39 -26.29
CA LYS A 95 29.63 -55.16 -26.80
C LYS A 95 28.66 -55.56 -27.90
N GLU A 96 27.43 -55.88 -27.52
CA GLU A 96 26.32 -55.95 -28.46
C GLU A 96 26.29 -54.63 -29.24
N GLU A 97 26.56 -54.70 -30.54
CA GLU A 97 26.37 -53.58 -31.45
C GLU A 97 24.90 -53.17 -31.38
N LYS A 98 24.62 -52.12 -30.59
CA LYS A 98 23.27 -51.57 -30.45
C LYS A 98 22.75 -51.27 -31.85
N PRO A 99 21.71 -51.98 -32.34
CA PRO A 99 21.20 -51.75 -33.68
C PRO A 99 20.83 -50.28 -33.79
N LYS A 100 21.28 -49.60 -34.85
CA LYS A 100 20.93 -48.20 -35.10
C LYS A 100 19.41 -48.10 -35.22
N MET A 101 18.76 -47.81 -34.09
CA MET A 101 17.30 -47.72 -34.04
C MET A 101 16.86 -46.61 -34.99
N SER A 102 15.93 -46.97 -35.87
CA SER A 102 15.17 -46.03 -36.69
C SER A 102 14.57 -44.92 -35.81
N PHE A 103 14.56 -43.69 -36.32
CA PHE A 103 14.16 -42.47 -35.59
C PHE A 103 12.81 -42.64 -34.87
N TRP A 104 11.85 -43.33 -35.50
CA TRP A 104 10.54 -43.63 -34.92
C TRP A 104 10.58 -44.61 -33.73
N LYS A 105 11.50 -45.59 -33.72
CA LYS A 105 11.70 -46.47 -32.56
C LYS A 105 12.37 -45.75 -31.40
N LYS A 106 13.28 -44.81 -31.67
CA LYS A 106 13.88 -43.96 -30.62
C LYS A 106 12.85 -43.03 -29.99
N LEU A 107 11.99 -42.42 -30.81
CA LEU A 107 10.92 -41.56 -30.32
C LEU A 107 9.91 -42.36 -29.48
N GLY A 108 9.51 -43.56 -29.93
CA GLY A 108 8.64 -44.46 -29.16
C GLY A 108 9.24 -44.89 -27.82
N ASN A 109 10.52 -45.25 -27.78
CA ASN A 109 11.21 -45.63 -26.53
C ASN A 109 11.39 -44.44 -25.58
N PHE A 110 11.69 -43.26 -26.13
CA PHE A 110 11.79 -42.01 -25.37
C PHE A 110 10.45 -41.61 -24.78
N LEU A 111 9.36 -41.67 -25.55
CA LEU A 111 8.01 -41.42 -25.06
C LEU A 111 7.62 -42.47 -24.01
N TYR A 112 8.05 -43.74 -24.12
CA TYR A 112 7.74 -44.81 -23.17
C TYR A 112 8.44 -44.64 -21.80
N HIS A 113 9.73 -44.29 -21.80
CA HIS A 113 10.47 -44.06 -20.55
C HIS A 113 10.24 -42.67 -19.96
N SER A 114 9.96 -41.68 -20.81
CA SER A 114 9.78 -40.30 -20.39
C SER A 114 8.31 -39.92 -20.15
N LYS A 115 7.35 -40.86 -20.14
CA LYS A 115 5.91 -40.56 -20.02
C LYS A 115 5.57 -39.55 -18.92
N TRP A 116 6.19 -39.72 -17.74
CA TRP A 116 6.01 -38.81 -16.60
C TRP A 116 6.67 -37.45 -16.85
N TRP A 117 7.92 -37.42 -17.31
CA TRP A 117 8.64 -36.18 -17.64
C TRP A 117 8.02 -35.41 -18.81
N LEU A 118 7.47 -36.12 -19.79
CA LEU A 118 6.73 -35.57 -20.91
C LEU A 118 5.41 -34.95 -20.44
N GLY A 119 4.67 -35.63 -19.57
CA GLY A 119 3.46 -35.08 -18.95
C GLY A 119 3.74 -33.79 -18.18
N ILE A 120 4.80 -33.77 -17.36
CA ILE A 120 5.26 -32.57 -16.65
C ILE A 120 5.67 -31.47 -17.61
N THR A 121 6.42 -31.79 -18.66
CA THR A 121 6.87 -30.79 -19.66
C THR A 121 5.70 -30.19 -20.41
N VAL A 122 4.74 -31.01 -20.85
CA VAL A 122 3.51 -30.55 -21.52
C VAL A 122 2.68 -29.66 -20.59
N PHE A 123 2.58 -30.02 -19.31
CA PHE A 123 1.90 -29.18 -18.32
C PHE A 123 2.60 -27.83 -18.16
N ILE A 124 3.93 -27.80 -17.99
CA ILE A 124 4.70 -26.56 -17.86
C ILE A 124 4.54 -25.68 -19.10
N VAL A 125 4.66 -26.26 -20.30
CA VAL A 125 4.45 -25.53 -21.55
C VAL A 125 3.02 -24.97 -21.62
N GLY A 126 2.01 -25.75 -21.21
CA GLY A 126 0.63 -25.28 -21.12
C GLY A 126 0.46 -24.09 -20.19
N VAL A 127 1.08 -24.13 -19.00
CA VAL A 127 1.10 -23.00 -18.06
C VAL A 127 1.80 -21.78 -18.67
N PHE A 128 2.96 -21.95 -19.32
CA PHE A 128 3.65 -20.84 -19.98
C PHE A 128 2.81 -20.21 -21.10
N VAL A 129 2.16 -21.04 -21.92
CA VAL A 129 1.25 -20.53 -22.96
C VAL A 129 0.09 -19.77 -22.33
N PHE A 130 -0.51 -20.30 -21.27
CA PHE A 130 -1.58 -19.63 -20.53
C PHE A 130 -1.11 -18.27 -19.97
N LEU A 131 0.06 -18.22 -19.32
CA LEU A 131 0.62 -16.99 -18.77
C LEU A 131 0.98 -15.97 -19.85
N ILE A 132 1.48 -16.41 -21.01
CA ILE A 132 1.77 -15.50 -22.13
C ILE A 132 0.47 -14.95 -22.72
N VAL A 133 -0.56 -15.78 -22.90
CA VAL A 133 -1.87 -15.31 -23.37
C VAL A 133 -2.45 -14.33 -22.36
N ASP A 134 -2.45 -14.66 -21.07
CA ASP A 134 -2.91 -13.77 -20.00
C ASP A 134 -2.16 -12.44 -20.02
N TYR A 135 -0.83 -12.47 -20.09
CA TYR A 135 0.02 -11.26 -20.14
C TYR A 135 -0.22 -10.40 -21.39
N VAL A 136 -0.37 -11.00 -22.58
CA VAL A 136 -0.55 -10.27 -23.85
C VAL A 136 -1.99 -9.80 -24.05
N THR A 137 -2.97 -10.47 -23.45
CA THR A 137 -4.39 -10.08 -23.57
C THR A 137 -4.84 -9.12 -22.48
N LYS A 138 -4.06 -8.97 -21.41
CA LYS A 138 -4.34 -8.00 -20.34
C LYS A 138 -4.19 -6.58 -20.88
N VAL A 139 -5.30 -5.84 -20.87
CA VAL A 139 -5.30 -4.40 -21.15
C VAL A 139 -4.55 -3.72 -20.02
N ARG A 140 -3.52 -2.94 -20.37
CA ARG A 140 -2.78 -2.13 -19.40
C ARG A 140 -3.22 -0.68 -19.61
N PRO A 141 -3.50 0.06 -18.53
CA PRO A 141 -3.87 1.46 -18.67
C PRO A 141 -2.68 2.27 -19.21
N ASP A 142 -2.97 3.20 -20.11
CA ASP A 142 -2.03 4.22 -20.59
C ASP A 142 -1.81 5.31 -19.54
N MET A 143 -2.81 5.53 -18.69
CA MET A 143 -2.74 6.44 -17.56
C MET A 143 -3.59 5.93 -16.39
N ILE A 144 -3.05 6.08 -15.18
CA ILE A 144 -3.79 5.83 -13.93
C ILE A 144 -4.03 7.17 -13.27
N VAL A 145 -5.28 7.42 -12.87
CA VAL A 145 -5.69 8.64 -12.17
C VAL A 145 -6.21 8.28 -10.79
N LEU A 146 -5.70 8.95 -9.76
CA LEU A 146 -6.22 8.78 -8.40
C LEU A 146 -7.43 9.69 -8.22
N LEU A 147 -8.59 9.11 -7.88
CA LEU A 147 -9.78 9.87 -7.48
C LEU A 147 -9.86 9.88 -5.96
N ILE A 148 -9.45 10.97 -5.33
CA ILE A 148 -9.31 11.11 -3.89
C ILE A 148 -10.39 12.08 -3.37
N THR A 149 -11.57 11.53 -3.10
CA THR A 149 -12.74 12.29 -2.61
C THR A 149 -13.74 11.33 -1.94
N ASP A 150 -14.52 11.82 -0.98
CA ASP A 150 -15.66 11.10 -0.41
C ASP A 150 -16.95 11.21 -1.25
N ASP A 151 -16.91 11.95 -2.37
CA ASP A 151 -18.01 12.06 -3.32
C ASP A 151 -18.36 10.71 -3.96
N THR A 152 -19.47 10.14 -3.51
CA THR A 152 -19.98 8.85 -3.99
C THR A 152 -20.51 8.94 -5.42
N GLU A 153 -21.04 10.09 -5.83
CA GLU A 153 -21.53 10.29 -7.19
C GLU A 153 -20.35 10.32 -8.18
N MET A 154 -19.23 10.97 -7.83
CA MET A 154 -17.99 10.87 -8.62
C MET A 154 -17.49 9.43 -8.76
N GLN A 155 -17.57 8.65 -7.69
CA GLN A 155 -17.17 7.24 -7.74
C GLN A 155 -18.13 6.38 -8.59
N ASN A 156 -19.41 6.73 -8.66
CA ASN A 156 -20.40 6.02 -9.49
C ASN A 156 -20.25 6.35 -10.98
N HIS A 157 -19.81 7.57 -11.32
CA HIS A 157 -19.58 8.03 -12.70
C HIS A 157 -18.16 7.74 -13.21
N ARG A 158 -17.50 6.75 -12.61
CA ARG A 158 -16.12 6.36 -12.92
C ARG A 158 -15.92 6.03 -14.39
N GLN A 159 -16.84 5.28 -14.99
CA GLN A 159 -16.72 4.87 -16.40
C GLN A 159 -16.79 6.09 -17.33
N GLN A 160 -17.68 7.03 -17.07
CA GLN A 160 -17.81 8.26 -17.86
C GLN A 160 -16.57 9.14 -17.71
N LEU A 161 -15.97 9.16 -16.52
CA LEU A 161 -14.71 9.83 -16.28
C LEU A 161 -13.53 9.16 -17.02
N GLU A 162 -13.48 7.81 -17.04
CA GLU A 162 -12.54 7.05 -17.87
C GLU A 162 -12.70 7.43 -19.35
N GLU A 163 -13.93 7.33 -19.88
CA GLU A 163 -14.24 7.65 -21.28
C GLU A 163 -13.96 9.11 -21.65
N TYR A 164 -14.13 10.06 -20.72
CA TYR A 164 -13.78 11.46 -20.92
C TYR A 164 -12.26 11.65 -21.03
N LEU A 165 -11.49 11.10 -20.10
CA LEU A 165 -10.02 11.24 -20.12
C LEU A 165 -9.35 10.43 -21.25
N GLU A 166 -9.95 9.32 -21.68
CA GLU A 166 -9.49 8.53 -22.83
C GLU A 166 -9.51 9.34 -24.13
N GLN A 167 -10.42 10.31 -24.28
CA GLN A 167 -10.44 11.20 -25.46
C GLN A 167 -9.18 12.06 -25.60
N PHE A 168 -8.50 12.31 -24.49
CA PHE A 168 -7.31 13.15 -24.42
C PHE A 168 -6.02 12.34 -24.25
N THR A 169 -6.11 11.02 -24.08
CA THR A 169 -4.98 10.13 -23.85
C THR A 169 -4.58 9.45 -25.16
N ASP A 170 -3.28 9.31 -25.41
CA ASP A 170 -2.77 8.56 -26.57
C ASP A 170 -2.44 7.11 -26.15
N ASP A 171 -2.22 6.19 -27.09
CA ASP A 171 -1.74 4.83 -26.79
C ASP A 171 -0.25 4.91 -26.37
N GLU A 172 -0.02 5.05 -25.06
CA GLU A 172 1.29 5.22 -24.45
C GLU A 172 1.98 3.86 -24.23
N ASN A 173 1.21 2.78 -24.16
CA ASN A 173 1.72 1.44 -23.87
C ASN A 173 1.95 0.56 -25.12
N GLY A 174 1.46 1.01 -26.29
CA GLY A 174 1.68 0.44 -27.61
C GLY A 174 0.87 -0.83 -27.90
N ASP A 175 -0.24 -1.05 -27.19
CA ASP A 175 -1.10 -2.24 -27.36
C ASP A 175 -2.26 -2.02 -28.36
N GLY A 176 -2.35 -0.82 -28.94
CA GLY A 176 -3.36 -0.44 -29.92
C GLY A 176 -4.72 -0.11 -29.30
N LYS A 177 -4.80 0.01 -27.97
CA LYS A 177 -6.00 0.46 -27.24
C LYS A 177 -5.60 1.65 -26.36
N VAL A 178 -6.51 2.62 -26.25
CA VAL A 178 -6.38 3.67 -25.26
C VAL A 178 -7.24 3.29 -24.07
N HIS A 179 -6.65 3.25 -22.88
CA HIS A 179 -7.38 3.00 -21.65
C HIS A 179 -6.87 3.84 -20.49
N VAL A 180 -7.78 4.52 -19.79
CA VAL A 180 -7.50 5.22 -18.54
C VAL A 180 -8.17 4.45 -17.40
N ASP A 181 -7.43 4.17 -16.32
CA ASP A 181 -8.00 3.55 -15.12
C ASP A 181 -8.14 4.60 -14.01
N ILE A 182 -9.37 4.77 -13.52
CA ILE A 182 -9.64 5.63 -12.37
C ILE A 182 -9.60 4.78 -11.10
N TYR A 183 -8.70 5.13 -10.19
CA TYR A 183 -8.52 4.45 -8.92
C TYR A 183 -9.09 5.26 -7.76
N PRO A 184 -10.30 4.93 -7.25
CA PRO A 184 -10.94 5.69 -6.18
C PRO A 184 -10.35 5.37 -4.81
N ILE A 185 -10.07 6.43 -4.04
CA ILE A 185 -9.61 6.38 -2.66
C ILE A 185 -10.50 7.33 -1.85
N PRO A 186 -11.55 6.82 -1.17
CA PRO A 186 -12.42 7.67 -0.37
C PRO A 186 -11.68 8.20 0.86
N VAL A 187 -11.68 9.52 1.03
CA VAL A 187 -11.10 10.22 2.18
C VAL A 187 -12.21 11.04 2.84
N SER A 188 -12.59 10.69 4.07
CA SER A 188 -13.75 11.27 4.79
C SER A 188 -13.36 11.89 6.14
N ASP A 189 -14.27 12.63 6.77
CA ASP A 189 -14.05 13.38 8.03
C ASP A 189 -13.77 12.49 9.26
N ASN A 190 -14.10 11.19 9.23
CA ASN A 190 -13.96 10.25 10.35
C ASN A 190 -12.62 9.48 10.33
N ILE A 191 -11.51 10.15 10.02
CA ILE A 191 -10.17 9.59 10.24
C ILE A 191 -9.81 9.74 11.74
N ASP A 192 -10.68 9.23 12.62
CA ASP A 192 -10.45 9.11 14.06
C ASP A 192 -9.81 7.74 14.30
N ASP A 193 -8.46 7.68 14.41
CA ASP A 193 -7.60 6.59 14.91
C ASP A 193 -7.80 5.14 14.36
N MET A 194 -8.88 4.84 13.64
CA MET A 194 -9.27 3.53 13.12
C MET A 194 -9.11 3.41 11.61
N ASP A 195 -8.92 4.51 10.88
CA ASP A 195 -8.66 4.50 9.43
C ASP A 195 -7.20 4.15 9.07
N TYR A 196 -6.31 4.08 10.07
CA TYR A 196 -5.04 3.37 9.91
C TYR A 196 -5.25 1.86 9.60
N PHE A 197 -6.46 1.32 9.85
CA PHE A 197 -6.83 -0.07 9.64
C PHE A 197 -7.73 -0.36 8.42
N THR A 198 -8.30 0.63 7.72
CA THR A 198 -9.24 0.38 6.59
C THR A 198 -8.56 0.04 5.26
N GLY A 199 -7.23 -0.05 5.24
CA GLY A 199 -6.45 -0.41 4.05
C GLY A 199 -6.36 0.69 2.98
N ASN A 200 -7.20 1.73 3.05
CA ASN A 200 -7.17 2.86 2.13
C ASN A 200 -5.92 3.74 2.32
N SER A 201 -5.48 3.98 3.57
CA SER A 201 -4.20 4.69 3.82
C SER A 201 -3.00 3.89 3.32
N THR A 202 -3.00 2.56 3.49
CA THR A 202 -1.97 1.65 2.96
C THR A 202 -1.95 1.67 1.44
N LYS A 203 -3.12 1.65 0.78
CA LYS A 203 -3.25 1.76 -0.67
C LYS A 203 -2.73 3.10 -1.18
N LEU A 204 -3.21 4.21 -0.62
CA LEU A 204 -2.76 5.55 -1.00
C LEU A 204 -1.24 5.70 -0.82
N SER A 205 -0.71 5.23 0.31
CA SER A 205 0.73 5.26 0.57
C SER A 205 1.52 4.43 -0.44
N ALA A 206 0.99 3.28 -0.86
CA ALA A 206 1.61 2.45 -1.91
C ALA A 206 1.60 3.16 -3.27
N GLU A 207 0.47 3.75 -3.67
CA GLU A 207 0.36 4.51 -4.92
C GLU A 207 1.27 5.74 -4.94
N PHE A 208 1.40 6.41 -3.80
CA PHE A 208 2.31 7.53 -3.65
C PHE A 208 3.80 7.09 -3.73
N GLN A 209 4.12 5.84 -3.41
CA GLN A 209 5.48 5.29 -3.57
C GLN A 209 5.78 4.78 -4.98
N MET A 210 4.78 4.22 -5.68
CA MET A 210 4.98 3.55 -6.98
C MET A 210 5.22 4.53 -8.14
N GLY A 211 4.71 5.76 -8.05
CA GLY A 211 4.93 6.81 -9.05
C GLY A 211 4.25 6.56 -10.40
N GLU A 212 3.31 5.60 -10.46
CA GLU A 212 2.57 5.23 -11.67
C GLU A 212 1.29 6.06 -11.85
N ALA A 213 0.67 6.50 -10.75
CA ALA A 213 -0.47 7.41 -10.78
C ALA A 213 -0.01 8.84 -10.45
N VAL A 214 0.18 9.66 -11.49
CA VAL A 214 0.64 11.06 -11.35
C VAL A 214 -0.51 12.05 -11.35
N MET A 215 -1.54 11.83 -12.16
CA MET A 215 -2.74 12.66 -12.16
C MET A 215 -3.61 12.31 -10.96
N VAL A 216 -4.10 13.34 -10.27
CA VAL A 216 -4.93 13.22 -9.08
C VAL A 216 -6.13 14.12 -9.24
N ILE A 217 -7.33 13.61 -8.99
CA ILE A 217 -8.57 14.37 -8.85
C ILE A 217 -8.89 14.40 -7.36
N THR A 218 -9.01 15.59 -6.79
CA THR A 218 -9.07 15.76 -5.34
C THR A 218 -9.83 17.03 -4.94
N ASP A 219 -10.46 16.98 -3.77
CA ASP A 219 -11.13 18.11 -3.11
C ASP A 219 -10.24 18.76 -2.04
N ALA A 220 -10.71 19.82 -1.38
CA ALA A 220 -9.91 20.51 -0.37
C ALA A 220 -9.59 19.63 0.84
N LYS A 221 -10.48 18.70 1.21
CA LYS A 221 -10.28 17.80 2.36
C LYS A 221 -9.16 16.81 2.07
N ALA A 222 -9.22 16.18 0.91
CA ALA A 222 -8.21 15.24 0.46
C ALA A 222 -6.86 15.91 0.21
N ASN A 223 -6.84 17.17 -0.22
CA ASN A 223 -5.62 17.97 -0.36
C ASN A 223 -4.83 18.11 0.95
N GLU A 224 -5.51 18.29 2.09
CA GLU A 224 -4.86 18.31 3.40
C GLU A 224 -4.24 16.94 3.73
N TYR A 225 -4.95 15.85 3.44
CA TYR A 225 -4.50 14.49 3.72
C TYR A 225 -3.26 14.08 2.91
N ILE A 226 -3.20 14.47 1.64
CA ILE A 226 -2.06 14.16 0.76
C ILE A 226 -0.92 15.17 0.84
N MET A 227 -1.04 16.18 1.71
CA MET A 227 -0.08 17.30 1.79
C MET A 227 0.16 17.91 0.40
N ALA A 228 -0.92 18.33 -0.27
CA ALA A 228 -0.91 18.71 -1.67
C ALA A 228 0.13 19.78 -2.02
N ASP A 229 0.42 20.71 -1.10
CA ASP A 229 1.45 21.75 -1.28
C ASP A 229 2.88 21.18 -1.39
N GLU A 230 3.12 20.00 -0.82
CA GLU A 230 4.42 19.31 -0.88
C GLU A 230 4.46 18.23 -1.95
N THR A 231 3.32 17.61 -2.26
CA THR A 231 3.24 16.43 -3.13
C THR A 231 2.78 16.73 -4.55
N LEU A 232 2.03 17.81 -4.78
CA LEU A 232 1.56 18.23 -6.09
C LEU A 232 2.42 19.38 -6.65
N THR A 233 2.45 19.49 -7.97
CA THR A 233 3.12 20.58 -8.67
C THR A 233 2.26 21.84 -8.60
N ASP A 234 2.87 22.98 -8.34
CA ASP A 234 2.20 24.27 -8.49
C ASP A 234 1.91 24.54 -9.97
N LEU A 235 0.64 24.42 -10.34
CA LEU A 235 0.16 24.64 -11.71
C LEU A 235 0.08 26.14 -12.03
N SER A 236 -0.11 26.98 -11.01
CA SER A 236 -0.26 28.43 -11.17
C SER A 236 1.05 29.12 -11.60
N GLU A 237 2.19 28.59 -11.14
CA GLU A 237 3.50 29.05 -11.61
C GLU A 237 3.79 28.63 -13.05
N LYS A 238 3.31 27.44 -13.45
CA LYS A 238 3.65 26.83 -14.74
C LYS A 238 2.74 27.28 -15.88
N TYR A 239 1.44 27.40 -15.61
CA TYR A 239 0.42 27.75 -16.61
C TYR A 239 -0.26 29.05 -16.22
N THR A 240 0.39 30.16 -16.59
CA THR A 240 -0.17 31.48 -16.35
C THR A 240 -1.28 31.79 -17.36
N GLY A 241 -2.42 32.31 -16.89
CA GLY A 241 -3.51 32.80 -17.76
C GLY A 241 -4.75 31.92 -17.82
N HIS A 242 -4.79 30.83 -17.05
CA HIS A 242 -5.98 29.98 -16.90
C HIS A 242 -6.76 30.41 -15.65
N GLU A 243 -8.02 30.84 -15.81
CA GLU A 243 -8.85 31.36 -14.71
C GLU A 243 -9.19 30.30 -13.65
N ASN A 244 -9.21 29.03 -14.07
CA ASN A 244 -9.56 27.89 -13.23
C ASN A 244 -8.36 27.29 -12.48
N ILE A 245 -7.14 27.79 -12.70
CA ILE A 245 -5.95 27.35 -11.94
C ILE A 245 -5.83 28.15 -10.64
N ARG A 246 -5.67 27.44 -9.52
CA ARG A 246 -5.28 28.05 -8.23
C ARG A 246 -4.28 27.14 -7.52
N GLY A 247 -3.06 27.64 -7.32
CA GLY A 247 -1.97 26.86 -6.71
C GLY A 247 -1.71 25.56 -7.48
N ASN A 248 -1.86 24.43 -6.80
CA ASN A 248 -1.61 23.08 -7.30
C ASN A 248 -2.78 22.40 -8.04
N GLY A 249 -3.93 23.07 -8.18
CA GLY A 249 -5.15 22.50 -8.76
C GLY A 249 -5.74 23.29 -9.92
N TYR A 250 -6.22 22.56 -10.93
CA TYR A 250 -7.16 23.05 -11.95
C TYR A 250 -8.59 22.73 -11.52
N TYR A 251 -9.38 23.75 -11.15
CA TYR A 251 -10.69 23.60 -10.53
C TYR A 251 -11.80 23.36 -11.56
N LEU A 252 -12.64 22.37 -11.29
CA LEU A 252 -13.62 21.84 -12.26
C LEU A 252 -15.02 22.44 -12.11
N ARG A 253 -15.31 23.12 -10.99
CA ARG A 253 -16.66 23.64 -10.71
C ARG A 253 -17.18 24.55 -11.80
N HIS A 254 -16.36 25.47 -12.28
CA HIS A 254 -16.76 26.58 -13.15
C HIS A 254 -16.69 26.22 -14.64
N THR A 255 -16.81 24.93 -14.97
CA THR A 255 -16.71 24.40 -16.34
C THR A 255 -17.88 23.49 -16.64
N ASP A 256 -18.00 23.03 -17.89
CA ASP A 256 -19.00 22.04 -18.29
C ASP A 256 -18.61 20.59 -17.94
N PHE A 257 -17.52 20.39 -17.16
CA PHE A 257 -16.98 19.08 -16.78
C PHE A 257 -18.04 18.12 -16.24
N ALA A 258 -18.92 18.61 -15.35
CA ALA A 258 -20.01 17.80 -14.80
C ALA A 258 -20.89 17.19 -15.90
N THR A 259 -21.19 17.95 -16.95
CA THR A 259 -21.97 17.46 -18.09
C THR A 259 -21.20 16.44 -18.91
N LYS A 260 -19.89 16.63 -19.08
CA LYS A 260 -19.03 15.74 -19.88
C LYS A 260 -18.96 14.32 -19.31
N ILE A 261 -19.09 14.19 -18.00
CA ILE A 261 -19.05 12.89 -17.30
C ILE A 261 -20.43 12.41 -16.83
N ASP A 262 -21.52 13.03 -17.32
CA ASP A 262 -22.90 12.72 -16.92
C ASP A 262 -23.17 12.85 -15.41
N TYR A 263 -22.43 13.74 -14.74
CA TYR A 263 -22.59 13.99 -13.31
C TYR A 263 -23.89 14.77 -13.03
N PRO A 264 -24.69 14.36 -12.03
CA PRO A 264 -25.92 15.05 -11.69
C PRO A 264 -25.65 16.43 -11.09
N GLY A 265 -25.99 17.48 -11.84
CA GLY A 265 -25.87 18.87 -11.38
C GLY A 265 -24.45 19.39 -11.48
N ASN A 266 -23.94 19.95 -10.38
CA ASN A 266 -22.65 20.62 -10.34
C ASN A 266 -21.68 19.91 -9.38
N VAL A 267 -20.46 19.63 -9.84
CA VAL A 267 -19.38 19.08 -9.01
C VAL A 267 -19.01 20.03 -7.87
N ASP A 268 -18.33 19.56 -6.83
CA ASP A 268 -17.96 20.41 -5.70
C ASP A 268 -17.01 21.57 -6.07
N ARG A 269 -17.11 22.68 -5.33
CA ARG A 269 -16.40 23.93 -5.62
C ARG A 269 -14.88 23.81 -5.55
N ASP A 270 -14.42 22.88 -4.75
CA ASP A 270 -13.04 22.59 -4.44
C ASP A 270 -12.50 21.36 -5.19
N LEU A 271 -13.33 20.69 -6.00
CA LEU A 271 -12.89 19.58 -6.84
C LEU A 271 -11.91 20.10 -7.90
N SER A 272 -10.73 19.52 -7.94
CA SER A 272 -9.64 19.95 -8.80
C SER A 272 -8.80 18.79 -9.34
N ILE A 273 -8.18 19.00 -10.49
CA ILE A 273 -7.16 18.11 -11.06
C ILE A 273 -5.78 18.66 -10.71
N GLY A 274 -4.93 17.82 -10.13
CA GLY A 274 -3.53 18.11 -9.82
C GLY A 274 -2.58 17.09 -10.41
N LEU A 275 -1.29 17.45 -10.47
CA LEU A 275 -0.20 16.59 -10.93
C LEU A 275 0.83 16.40 -9.84
N ARG A 276 1.08 15.15 -9.44
CA ARG A 276 2.10 14.84 -8.43
C ARG A 276 3.50 15.22 -8.91
N ALA A 277 4.24 15.91 -8.07
CA ALA A 277 5.61 16.33 -8.36
C ALA A 277 6.54 15.10 -8.49
N PRO A 278 7.39 15.02 -9.53
CA PRO A 278 8.34 13.91 -9.68
C PRO A 278 9.39 13.92 -8.56
N VAL A 279 9.32 12.95 -7.64
CA VAL A 279 10.28 12.81 -6.54
C VAL A 279 11.48 11.94 -6.93
N LYS A 280 12.67 12.28 -6.42
CA LYS A 280 13.86 11.41 -6.55
C LYS A 280 13.75 10.24 -5.57
N THR A 281 13.19 9.10 -6.01
CA THR A 281 13.48 7.81 -5.38
C THR A 281 14.38 6.96 -6.29
N SER A 282 15.14 6.03 -5.71
CA SER A 282 16.42 5.48 -6.21
C SER A 282 16.52 5.25 -7.73
N ASP A 283 15.55 4.57 -8.35
CA ASP A 283 15.51 4.24 -9.79
C ASP A 283 14.22 4.72 -10.49
N SER A 284 13.35 5.45 -9.79
CA SER A 284 11.98 5.77 -10.23
C SER A 284 11.85 7.10 -10.98
N LYS A 285 12.82 8.02 -10.84
CA LYS A 285 12.61 9.41 -11.30
C LYS A 285 12.35 9.50 -12.80
N GLU A 286 13.12 8.79 -13.63
CA GLU A 286 12.93 8.84 -15.08
C GLU A 286 11.59 8.22 -15.49
N LYS A 287 11.18 7.12 -14.84
CA LYS A 287 9.89 6.48 -15.08
C LYS A 287 8.73 7.40 -14.66
N MET A 288 8.81 7.97 -13.46
CA MET A 288 7.82 8.91 -12.95
C MET A 288 7.76 10.20 -13.77
N GLN A 289 8.90 10.67 -14.29
CA GLN A 289 8.92 11.81 -15.20
C GLN A 289 8.18 11.50 -16.51
N LYS A 290 8.37 10.31 -17.09
CA LYS A 290 7.60 9.90 -18.29
C LYS A 290 6.10 9.88 -18.00
N THR A 291 5.69 9.30 -16.88
CA THR A 291 4.29 9.31 -16.44
C THR A 291 3.77 10.73 -16.21
N TYR A 292 4.61 11.61 -15.66
CA TYR A 292 4.28 13.02 -15.49
C TYR A 292 4.09 13.74 -16.82
N ASP A 293 4.97 13.53 -17.79
CA ASP A 293 4.89 14.16 -19.10
C ASP A 293 3.60 13.73 -19.85
N VAL A 294 3.18 12.47 -19.70
CA VAL A 294 1.90 11.96 -20.19
C VAL A 294 0.73 12.65 -19.49
N ALA A 295 0.71 12.65 -18.15
CA ALA A 295 -0.36 13.26 -17.37
C ALA A 295 -0.48 14.78 -17.62
N GLU A 296 0.65 15.47 -17.77
CA GLU A 296 0.71 16.89 -18.14
C GLU A 296 0.08 17.14 -19.51
N LYS A 297 0.43 16.33 -20.51
CA LYS A 297 -0.12 16.45 -21.85
C LYS A 297 -1.64 16.22 -21.85
N VAL A 298 -2.13 15.27 -21.07
CA VAL A 298 -3.58 15.05 -20.91
C VAL A 298 -4.23 16.24 -20.20
N LEU A 299 -3.64 16.73 -19.10
CA LEU A 299 -4.15 17.90 -18.38
C LEU A 299 -4.27 19.13 -19.29
N LEU A 300 -3.26 19.41 -20.12
CA LEU A 300 -3.31 20.52 -21.06
C LEU A 300 -4.46 20.40 -22.06
N ARG A 301 -4.73 19.19 -22.57
CA ARG A 301 -5.86 18.95 -23.47
C ARG A 301 -7.21 19.07 -22.76
N VAL A 302 -7.29 18.66 -21.50
CA VAL A 302 -8.47 18.85 -20.64
C VAL A 302 -8.71 20.34 -20.38
N MET A 303 -7.65 21.10 -20.06
CA MET A 303 -7.71 22.56 -19.89
C MET A 303 -8.20 23.23 -21.18
N ASP A 304 -7.68 22.85 -22.35
CA ASP A 304 -8.11 23.38 -23.64
C ASP A 304 -9.60 23.07 -23.96
N ASP A 305 -10.13 21.92 -23.52
CA ASP A 305 -11.55 21.55 -23.68
C ASP A 305 -12.47 22.31 -22.71
N LEU A 306 -12.05 22.48 -21.46
CA LEU A 306 -12.87 23.04 -20.39
C LEU A 306 -12.74 24.55 -20.25
N ASP A 307 -11.65 25.15 -20.69
CA ASP A 307 -11.48 26.59 -20.63
C ASP A 307 -12.50 27.30 -21.51
N ASN A 308 -13.08 28.38 -20.97
CA ASN A 308 -14.16 29.15 -21.61
C ASN A 308 -15.51 28.40 -21.73
N THR A 309 -15.66 27.25 -21.07
CA THR A 309 -16.98 26.63 -20.85
C THR A 309 -17.66 27.23 -19.63
N THR A 310 -18.93 26.86 -19.40
CA THR A 310 -19.73 27.35 -18.26
C THR A 310 -20.41 26.20 -17.56
N GLU A 311 -20.69 26.38 -16.27
CA GLU A 311 -21.42 25.39 -15.46
C GLU A 311 -22.76 24.99 -16.12
N PRO A 312 -23.20 23.73 -16.00
CA PRO A 312 -24.55 23.37 -16.37
C PRO A 312 -25.57 24.18 -15.57
N GLU A 313 -26.70 24.52 -16.20
CA GLU A 313 -27.81 25.18 -15.51
C GLU A 313 -28.26 24.28 -14.35
N ASP A 314 -28.36 24.85 -13.14
CA ASP A 314 -28.83 24.13 -11.97
C ASP A 314 -30.16 23.44 -12.29
N ILE A 315 -30.18 22.12 -12.18
CA ILE A 315 -31.43 21.36 -12.24
C ILE A 315 -32.20 21.78 -10.99
N VAL A 316 -33.20 22.64 -11.15
CA VAL A 316 -34.11 23.02 -10.05
C VAL A 316 -34.74 21.73 -9.55
N THR A 317 -34.19 21.18 -8.48
CA THR A 317 -34.79 20.10 -7.73
C THR A 317 -35.99 20.74 -7.06
N THR A 318 -37.15 20.66 -7.71
CA THR A 318 -38.41 20.93 -7.04
C THR A 318 -38.51 19.93 -5.90
N GLU A 319 -38.22 20.36 -4.67
CA GLU A 319 -38.57 19.62 -3.47
C GLU A 319 -40.03 19.16 -3.63
N PRO A 320 -40.35 17.87 -3.40
CA PRO A 320 -41.74 17.45 -3.39
C PRO A 320 -42.43 18.24 -2.28
N ALA A 321 -43.37 19.11 -2.69
CA ALA A 321 -44.17 19.91 -1.79
C ALA A 321 -44.67 19.04 -0.64
N GLU A 322 -44.31 19.42 0.60
CA GLU A 322 -44.93 18.89 1.81
C GLU A 322 -46.45 18.93 1.61
N THR A 323 -47.04 17.76 1.43
CA THR A 323 -48.49 17.62 1.44
C THR A 323 -48.88 17.77 2.90
N ALA A 324 -49.18 19.01 3.29
CA ALA A 324 -49.80 19.32 4.57
C ALA A 324 -51.08 18.49 4.70
N VAL A 325 -51.01 17.41 5.49
CA VAL A 325 -52.17 16.63 5.90
C VAL A 325 -52.99 17.51 6.83
N THR A 326 -53.99 18.18 6.27
CA THR A 326 -55.07 18.78 7.05
C THR A 326 -55.91 17.65 7.64
N THR A 327 -55.63 17.28 8.89
CA THR A 327 -56.60 16.56 9.73
C THR A 327 -57.81 17.45 9.94
N THR A 328 -58.86 17.23 9.16
CA THR A 328 -60.23 17.62 9.50
C THR A 328 -60.65 16.86 10.74
N LYS A 329 -60.82 17.59 11.86
CA LYS A 329 -61.65 17.12 12.97
C LYS A 329 -63.10 17.21 12.51
N GLU A 330 -63.75 16.07 12.38
CA GLU A 330 -65.21 15.95 12.42
C GLU A 330 -65.60 15.42 13.81
N ASP A 331 -66.48 16.21 14.45
CA ASP A 331 -67.43 15.95 15.56
C ASP A 331 -66.97 15.35 16.90
#